data_AF-A0A3L7NL12-F1
#
_entry.id   AF-A0A3L7NL12-F1
#
_cell.length_a   1.000
_cell.length_b   1.000
_cell.length_c   1.000
_cell.angle_alpha   90.00
_cell.angle_beta   90.00
_cell.angle_gamma   90.00
#
_symmetry.space_group_name_H-M   'P 1'
#
loop_
_entity.id
_entity.type
_entity.pdbx_description
1 polymer ?
#
loop_
_entity_poly.entity_id
_entity_poly.type
_entity_poly.pdbx_seq_one_letter_code
_entity_poly.pdbx_strand_id
1 'polypeptide(L)'
;MWSHRFFLCLILMMGLGARIALALLQPSDLTSDNDGYLAHARPIAEGRGFLGPYSDRPTAFRPPGYPMAIASLLAVGVMDPVAVMLINTLA
;
A
#
# COMPACT_ATOMS: atom_id res chain seq x y z
N MET A 1 -23.06 -7.71 -30.09
CA MET A 1 -23.15 -6.59 -29.13
C MET A 1 -22.27 -6.93 -27.94
N TRP A 2 -21.15 -6.23 -27.78
CA TRP A 2 -20.32 -6.39 -26.58
C TRP A 2 -21.09 -5.90 -25.36
N SER A 3 -21.07 -6.67 -24.28
CA SER A 3 -21.79 -6.30 -23.05
C SER A 3 -21.01 -5.20 -22.31
N HIS A 4 -21.73 -4.29 -21.65
CA HIS A 4 -21.13 -3.27 -20.77
C HIS A 4 -20.18 -3.90 -19.74
N ARG A 5 -20.48 -5.12 -19.29
CA ARG A 5 -19.63 -5.91 -18.38
C ARG A 5 -18.28 -6.24 -19.00
N PHE A 6 -18.24 -6.61 -20.28
CA PHE A 6 -16.98 -6.89 -20.96
C PHE A 6 -16.08 -5.66 -21.00
N PHE A 7 -16.64 -4.50 -21.37
CA PHE A 7 -15.86 -3.25 -21.40
C PHE A 7 -15.34 -2.86 -20.03
N LEU A 8 -16.16 -3.01 -18.98
CA LEU A 8 -15.71 -2.78 -17.60
C LEU A 8 -14.56 -3.72 -17.23
N CYS A 9 -14.68 -5.02 -17.52
CA CYS A 9 -13.60 -5.97 -17.27
C CYS A 9 -12.32 -5.58 -18.02
N LEU A 10 -12.42 -5.18 -19.30
CA LEU A 10 -11.27 -4.75 -20.08
C LEU A 10 -10.57 -3.53 -19.45
N ILE A 11 -11.35 -2.51 -19.06
CA ILE A 11 -10.82 -1.30 -18.41
C ILE A 11 -10.14 -1.64 -17.08
N LEU A 12 -10.76 -2.48 -16.25
CA LEU A 12 -10.20 -2.92 -14.97
C LEU A 12 -8.89 -3.70 -15.18
N MET A 13 -8.85 -4.62 -16.16
CA MET A 13 -7.65 -5.40 -16.47
C MET A 13 -6.52 -4.53 -17.01
N MET A 14 -6.82 -3.54 -17.86
CA MET A 14 -5.83 -2.58 -18.33
C MET A 14 -5.28 -1.73 -17.18
N GLY A 15 -6.15 -1.24 -16.29
CA GLY A 15 -5.74 -0.46 -15.13
C GLY A 15 -4.88 -1.26 -14.14
N LEU A 16 -5.25 -2.52 -13.89
CA LEU A 16 -4.48 -3.42 -13.04
C LEU A 16 -3.12 -3.74 -13.68
N GLY A 17 -3.10 -4.04 -14.98
CA GLY A 17 -1.87 -4.31 -15.73
C GLY A 17 -0.91 -3.13 -15.70
N ALA A 18 -1.41 -1.91 -15.89
CA ALA A 18 -0.60 -0.69 -15.82
C ALA A 18 0.01 -0.48 -14.42
N ARG A 19 -0.76 -0.68 -13.35
CA ARG A 19 -0.26 -0.57 -11.96
C ARG A 19 0.86 -1.57 -11.69
N ILE A 20 0.66 -2.84 -12.06
CA ILE A 20 1.66 -3.89 -11.88
C ILE A 20 2.91 -3.57 -12.71
N ALA A 21 2.76 -3.16 -13.97
CA ALA A 21 3.88 -2.81 -14.82
C ALA A 21 4.73 -1.67 -14.23
N LEU A 22 4.10 -0.60 -13.74
CA LEU A 22 4.80 0.51 -13.10
C LEU A 22 5.53 0.07 -11.82
N ALA A 23 4.89 -0.74 -10.97
CA ALA A 23 5.53 -1.27 -9.76
C ALA A 23 6.78 -2.11 -10.05
N LEU A 24 6.78 -2.86 -11.17
CA LEU A 24 7.93 -3.67 -11.59
C LEU A 24 9.02 -2.84 -12.28
N LEU A 25 8.65 -1.78 -13.01
CA LEU A 25 9.59 -0.90 -13.69
C LEU A 25 10.26 0.10 -12.74
N GLN A 26 9.59 0.49 -11.65
CA GLN A 26 10.05 1.49 -10.68
C GLN A 26 9.94 0.96 -9.23
N PRO A 27 10.64 -0.13 -8.89
CA PRO A 27 10.50 -0.75 -7.56
C PRO A 27 10.99 0.13 -6.41
N SER A 28 11.90 1.08 -6.67
CA SER A 28 12.36 2.06 -5.66
C SER A 28 11.24 2.94 -5.15
N ASP A 29 10.27 3.26 -6.00
CA ASP A 29 9.20 4.20 -5.71
C ASP A 29 8.14 3.60 -4.78
N LEU A 30 8.10 2.25 -4.67
CA LEU A 30 7.24 1.53 -3.73
C LEU A 30 7.59 1.83 -2.26
N THR A 31 8.83 2.21 -1.98
CA THR A 31 9.30 2.53 -0.62
C THR A 31 9.72 3.98 -0.45
N SER A 32 9.89 4.70 -1.55
CA SER A 32 10.23 6.12 -1.55
C SER A 32 8.99 6.96 -1.30
N ASP A 33 8.54 7.00 -0.04
CA ASP A 33 7.41 7.83 0.37
C ASP A 33 7.88 8.95 1.31
N ASN A 34 7.62 10.19 0.90
CA ASN A 34 7.97 11.39 1.64
C ASN A 34 7.14 11.53 2.94
N ASP A 35 5.93 10.98 2.96
CA ASP A 35 5.04 10.99 4.12
C ASP A 35 5.34 9.86 5.12
N GLY A 36 6.04 8.81 4.68
CA GLY A 36 6.48 7.71 5.52
C GLY A 36 5.33 6.78 5.98
N TYR A 37 4.38 6.42 5.11
CA TYR A 37 3.32 5.45 5.45
C TYR A 37 3.88 4.12 5.99
N LEU A 38 5.03 3.65 5.49
CA LEU A 38 5.73 2.49 6.05
C LEU A 38 6.23 2.73 7.48
N ALA A 39 6.70 3.93 7.78
CA ALA A 39 7.15 4.30 9.12
C ALA A 39 5.99 4.36 10.13
N HIS A 40 4.76 4.63 9.68
CA HIS A 40 3.56 4.49 10.49
C HIS A 40 3.09 3.03 10.63
N ALA A 41 3.23 2.22 9.57
CA ALA A 41 2.77 0.83 9.55
C ALA A 41 3.63 -0.11 10.42
N ARG A 42 4.95 0.13 10.47
CA ARG A 42 5.90 -0.71 11.23
C ARG A 42 5.57 -0.79 12.73
N PRO A 43 5.39 0.33 13.47
CA PRO A 43 4.99 0.27 14.87
C PRO A 43 3.65 -0.45 15.10
N ILE A 44 2.70 -0.34 14.17
CA ILE A 44 1.43 -1.08 14.26
C ILE A 44 1.68 -2.58 14.15
N ALA A 45 2.48 -3.02 13.16
CA ALA A 45 2.83 -4.42 12.96
C ALA A 45 3.59 -5.02 14.16
N GLU A 46 4.40 -4.20 14.83
CA GLU A 46 5.11 -4.54 16.07
C GLU A 46 4.22 -4.51 17.34
N GLY A 47 2.94 -4.14 17.22
CA GLY A 47 2.02 -4.03 18.35
C GLY A 47 2.20 -2.79 19.22
N ARG A 48 2.99 -1.80 18.78
CA ARG A 48 3.24 -0.53 19.48
C ARG A 48 2.18 0.55 19.22
N GLY A 49 1.27 0.31 18.29
CA GLY A 49 0.16 1.22 17.95
C GLY A 49 0.49 2.21 16.83
N PHE A 50 -0.40 3.18 16.61
CA PHE A 50 -0.28 4.16 15.52
C PHE A 50 0.54 5.37 15.94
N LEU A 51 1.85 5.32 15.67
CA LEU A 51 2.83 6.31 16.10
C LEU A 51 3.32 7.18 14.93
N GLY A 52 3.85 8.36 15.25
CA GLY A 52 4.46 9.26 14.28
C GLY A 52 5.72 8.67 13.62
N PRO A 53 6.02 9.04 12.36
CA PRO A 53 7.28 8.66 11.76
C PRO A 53 8.36 9.44 12.51
N TYR A 54 9.34 8.76 13.10
CA TYR A 54 10.42 9.39 13.91
C TYR A 54 10.02 9.90 15.29
N SER A 55 8.84 9.54 15.81
CA SER A 55 8.49 9.80 17.21
C SER A 55 7.69 8.64 17.80
N ASP A 56 7.97 8.21 19.02
CA ASP A 56 7.13 7.23 19.73
C ASP A 56 5.84 7.86 20.30
N ARG A 57 5.35 8.94 19.69
CA ARG A 57 4.13 9.62 20.09
C ARG A 57 2.98 9.19 19.19
N PRO A 58 1.79 8.92 19.77
CA PRO A 58 0.57 8.75 19.01
C PRO A 58 0.34 9.94 18.07
N THR A 59 -0.14 9.66 16.86
CA THR A 59 -0.35 10.68 15.83
C THR A 59 -1.71 10.54 15.17
N ALA A 60 -2.23 11.67 14.67
CA ALA A 60 -3.40 11.73 13.79
C ALA A 60 -3.09 12.47 12.48
N PHE A 61 -1.80 12.65 12.16
CA PHE A 61 -1.35 13.43 11.01
C PHE A 61 -1.75 12.81 9.65
N ARG A 62 -1.93 11.49 9.61
CA ARG A 62 -2.37 10.75 8.43
C ARG A 62 -3.56 9.84 8.79
N PRO A 63 -4.50 9.62 7.85
CA PRO A 63 -5.56 8.64 8.05
C PRO A 63 -4.97 7.24 8.30
N PRO A 64 -5.48 6.49 9.29
CA PRO A 64 -4.87 5.23 9.70
C PRO A 64 -5.14 4.06 8.74
N GLY A 65 -6.12 4.18 7.84
CA GLY A 65 -6.59 3.06 7.01
C GLY A 65 -5.49 2.41 6.17
N TYR A 66 -4.74 3.19 5.41
CA TYR A 66 -3.66 2.68 4.56
C TYR A 66 -2.47 2.12 5.38
N PRO A 67 -1.95 2.82 6.42
CA PRO A 67 -0.99 2.24 7.36
C PRO A 67 -1.43 0.93 8.01
N MET A 68 -2.70 0.82 8.42
CA MET A 68 -3.24 -0.42 9.01
C MET A 68 -3.27 -1.57 8.01
N ALA A 69 -3.64 -1.31 6.76
CA ALA A 69 -3.62 -2.31 5.70
C ALA A 69 -2.20 -2.84 5.45
N ILE A 70 -1.21 -1.94 5.31
CA ILE A 70 0.20 -2.34 5.18
C ILE A 70 0.66 -3.11 6.42
N ALA A 71 0.36 -2.61 7.62
CA ALA A 71 0.78 -3.24 8.87
C ALA A 71 0.29 -4.68 8.99
N SER A 72 -0.92 -5.00 8.50
CA SER A 72 -1.44 -6.37 8.50
C SER A 72 -0.57 -7.34 7.68
N LEU A 73 -0.01 -6.88 6.56
CA LEU A 73 0.88 -7.66 5.71
C LEU A 73 2.28 -7.77 6.33
N LEU A 74 2.78 -6.69 6.91
CA LEU A 74 4.07 -6.68 7.61
C LEU A 74 4.04 -7.62 8.84
N ALA A 75 2.92 -7.65 9.58
CA ALA A 75 2.75 -8.52 10.74
C ALA A 75 2.83 -10.01 10.42
N VAL A 76 2.51 -10.41 9.18
CA VAL A 76 2.66 -11.80 8.69
C VAL A 76 3.96 -12.03 7.92
N GLY A 77 4.88 -11.06 7.91
CA GLY A 77 6.24 -11.20 7.36
C GLY A 77 6.39 -10.84 5.88
N VAL A 78 5.41 -10.16 5.27
CA VAL A 78 5.55 -9.65 3.90
C VAL A 78 6.58 -8.52 3.86
N MET A 79 7.44 -8.51 2.84
CA MET A 79 8.44 -7.46 2.65
C MET A 79 7.79 -6.10 2.34
N ASP A 80 8.36 -5.01 2.84
CA ASP A 80 7.84 -3.64 2.68
C ASP A 80 7.41 -3.28 1.23
N PRO A 81 8.26 -3.47 0.19
CA PRO A 81 7.87 -3.09 -1.17
C PRO A 81 6.71 -3.95 -1.69
N VAL A 82 6.68 -5.23 -1.30
CA VAL A 82 5.63 -6.17 -1.72
C VAL A 82 4.32 -5.83 -1.03
N ALA A 83 4.35 -5.49 0.26
CA ALA A 83 3.17 -5.05 1.01
C ALA A 83 2.56 -3.79 0.37
N VAL A 84 3.39 -2.79 0.06
CA VAL A 84 2.93 -1.57 -0.63
C VAL A 84 2.37 -1.88 -2.01
N MET A 85 3.06 -2.70 -2.82
CA MET A 85 2.59 -3.09 -4.14
C MET A 85 1.23 -3.80 -4.08
N LEU A 86 1.05 -4.74 -3.15
CA LEU A 86 -0.22 -5.47 -3.00
C LEU A 86 -1.38 -4.54 -2.66
N ILE A 87 -1.20 -3.58 -1.75
CA ILE A 87 -2.27 -2.63 -1.42
C ILE A 87 -2.53 -1.67 -2.60
N ASN A 88 -1.49 -1.12 -3.23
CA ASN A 88 -1.64 -0.17 -4.35
C ASN A 88 -2.20 -0.79 -5.63
N THR A 89 -2.07 -2.10 -5.81
CA THR A 89 -2.66 -2.81 -6.96
C THR A 89 -4.13 -3.13 -6.76
N LEU A 90 -4.60 -3.21 -5.52
CA LEU A 90 -5.98 -3.50 -5.16
C LEU A 90 -6.85 -2.25 -4.94
N ALA A 91 -6.23 -1.10 -4.64
CA ALA A 91 -6.87 0.20 -4.43
C ALA A 91 -6.84 1.11 -5.68
#